data_AF-S7XID0-F1
#
_entry.id   AF-S7XID0-F1
#
_cell.length_a   1.000
_cell.length_b   1.000
_cell.length_c   1.000
_cell.angle_alpha   90.00
_cell.angle_beta   90.00
_cell.angle_gamma   90.00
#
_symmetry.space_group_name_H-M   'P 1'
#
loop_
_entity.id
_entity.type
_entity.pdbx_description
1 polymer ?
#
loop_
_entity_poly.entity_id
_entity_poly.type
_entity_poly.pdbx_seq_one_letter_code
_entity_poly.pdbx_strand_id
1 'polypeptide(L)'
;MTIKIKYKNLLLSTPMDLNLSHYLKNSNFSKRIKKKKSEDGERLLDEEIITSHTFRKRAKFPRWTITENELFFNALEICGLEFTLISELFDNKTRKQIKAKYKREEKNNPQKISSIMSKIKSFDAEKYNSLKVKYKKTDNSLNNL
;
A
#
# COMPACT_ATOMS: atom_id res chain seq x y z
N MET A 1 0.30 35.44 43.80
CA MET A 1 -0.32 34.15 44.20
C MET A 1 -1.77 34.15 43.71
N THR A 2 -2.17 33.02 43.14
CA THR A 2 -3.30 32.75 42.24
C THR A 2 -4.68 33.24 42.71
N ILE A 3 -5.35 34.02 41.85
CA ILE A 3 -6.78 34.34 41.95
C ILE A 3 -7.57 33.10 41.48
N LYS A 4 -8.29 32.45 42.40
CA LYS A 4 -9.22 31.37 42.07
C LYS A 4 -10.44 31.95 41.35
N ILE A 5 -10.49 31.83 40.02
CA ILE A 5 -11.71 32.17 39.29
C ILE A 5 -12.65 30.96 39.33
N LYS A 6 -13.71 31.13 40.12
CA LYS A 6 -14.80 30.18 40.31
C LYS A 6 -15.73 30.31 39.10
N TYR A 7 -15.52 29.52 38.05
CA TYR A 7 -16.49 29.46 36.96
C TYR A 7 -17.68 28.61 37.39
N LYS A 8 -18.59 29.29 38.09
CA LYS A 8 -19.97 28.92 38.30
C LYS A 8 -20.63 28.80 36.92
N ASN A 9 -21.35 27.70 36.70
CA ASN A 9 -22.23 27.45 35.57
C ASN A 9 -22.77 28.74 34.92
N LEU A 10 -22.22 29.09 33.76
CA LEU A 10 -22.81 30.07 32.86
C LEU A 10 -22.99 29.37 31.52
N LEU A 11 -24.26 29.14 31.19
CA LEU A 11 -24.74 28.61 29.94
C LEU A 11 -24.22 29.49 28.79
N LEU A 12 -23.12 29.10 28.15
CA LEU A 12 -22.82 29.53 26.79
C LEU A 12 -23.53 28.54 25.85
N SER A 13 -24.78 28.84 25.52
CA SER A 13 -25.46 28.25 24.37
C SER A 13 -24.87 28.85 23.10
N THR A 14 -23.68 28.41 22.70
CA THR A 14 -23.22 28.60 21.32
C THR A 14 -23.87 27.49 20.49
N PRO A 15 -24.52 27.80 19.35
CA PRO A 15 -25.26 26.84 18.51
C PRO A 15 -24.33 25.88 17.73
N MET A 16 -23.13 25.61 18.24
CA MET A 16 -22.06 24.88 17.56
C MET A 16 -21.55 23.68 18.37
N ASP A 17 -22.32 23.18 19.34
CA ASP A 17 -21.91 22.03 20.18
C ASP A 17 -22.77 20.76 19.98
N LEU A 18 -23.79 20.82 19.11
CA LEU A 18 -24.63 19.65 18.83
C LEU A 18 -23.95 18.61 17.92
N ASN A 19 -22.94 19.02 17.15
CA ASN A 19 -22.33 18.18 16.11
C ASN A 19 -21.16 17.32 16.63
N LEU A 20 -20.63 17.61 17.82
CA LEU A 20 -19.58 16.76 18.43
C LEU A 20 -20.17 15.63 19.27
N SER A 21 -21.32 15.85 19.92
CA SER A 21 -22.08 14.81 20.64
C SER A 21 -22.41 13.61 19.74
N HIS A 22 -22.78 13.87 18.49
CA HIS A 22 -23.03 12.83 17.49
C HIS A 22 -21.77 11.99 17.18
N TYR A 23 -20.61 12.65 17.03
CA TYR A 23 -19.33 11.97 16.77
C TYR A 23 -18.76 11.25 18.00
N LEU A 24 -18.99 11.76 19.21
CA LEU A 24 -18.59 11.13 20.48
C LEU A 24 -19.50 9.95 20.89
N LYS A 25 -20.75 9.91 20.40
CA LYS A 25 -21.68 8.78 20.55
C LYS A 25 -21.46 7.67 19.52
N ASN A 26 -20.58 7.87 18.53
CA ASN A 26 -20.22 6.83 17.59
C ASN A 26 -19.48 5.71 18.35
N SER A 27 -20.14 4.58 18.56
CA SER A 27 -19.56 3.39 19.20
C SER A 27 -18.31 2.88 18.49
N ASN A 28 -18.08 3.26 17.23
CA ASN A 28 -16.89 2.95 16.47
C ASN A 28 -15.69 3.88 16.76
N PHE A 29 -15.91 5.06 17.37
CA PHE A 29 -14.84 6.02 17.66
C PHE A 29 -14.12 5.71 18.99
N SER A 30 -14.78 4.99 19.90
CA SER A 30 -14.35 4.81 21.30
C SER A 30 -13.83 3.41 21.67
N LYS A 31 -13.62 2.49 20.72
CA LYS A 31 -12.95 1.20 21.01
C LYS A 31 -11.51 1.14 20.47
N ARG A 32 -10.65 2.09 20.87
CA ARG A 32 -9.25 1.69 21.13
C ARG A 32 -9.29 0.94 22.44
N ILE A 33 -9.52 -0.38 22.39
CA ILE A 33 -9.57 -1.23 23.59
C ILE A 33 -8.34 -0.88 24.43
N LYS A 34 -8.57 -0.22 25.58
CA LYS A 34 -7.55 -0.14 26.61
C LYS A 34 -7.25 -1.58 26.94
N LYS A 35 -6.02 -2.05 26.67
CA LYS A 35 -5.51 -3.32 27.23
C LYS A 35 -5.71 -3.23 28.74
N LYS A 36 -6.82 -3.74 29.26
CA LYS A 36 -6.97 -3.99 30.69
C LYS A 36 -6.23 -5.30 30.93
N LYS A 37 -5.11 -5.23 31.65
CA LYS A 37 -4.62 -6.39 32.38
C LYS A 37 -5.65 -6.67 33.47
N SER A 38 -6.21 -7.88 33.48
CA SER A 38 -6.78 -8.47 34.68
C SER A 38 -5.66 -8.61 35.72
N GLU A 39 -6.01 -8.46 37.00
CA GLU A 39 -5.06 -8.55 38.12
C GLU A 39 -4.49 -9.97 38.28
N ASP A 40 -5.18 -10.98 37.73
CA ASP A 40 -4.84 -12.40 37.83
C ASP A 40 -4.07 -12.97 36.62
N GLY A 41 -3.69 -12.13 35.65
CA GLY A 41 -2.89 -12.55 34.49
C GLY A 41 -3.60 -13.40 33.43
N GLU A 42 -4.85 -13.81 33.65
CA GLU A 42 -5.63 -14.54 32.64
C GLU A 42 -6.12 -13.61 31.52
N ARG A 43 -5.78 -13.98 30.29
CA ARG A 43 -6.13 -13.27 29.07
C ARG A 43 -7.63 -13.47 28.79
N LEU A 44 -8.44 -12.44 29.07
CA LEU A 44 -9.83 -12.37 28.58
C LEU A 44 -9.83 -12.63 27.07
N LEU A 45 -10.61 -13.61 26.63
CA LEU A 45 -10.80 -13.95 25.21
C LEU A 45 -11.26 -12.68 24.49
N ASP A 46 -10.38 -12.17 23.61
CA ASP A 46 -10.60 -10.95 22.85
C ASP A 46 -11.93 -11.09 22.08
N GLU A 47 -12.95 -10.27 22.38
CA GLU A 47 -14.07 -10.08 21.45
C GLU A 47 -13.43 -9.64 20.11
N GLU A 48 -13.45 -10.51 19.10
CA GLU A 48 -12.84 -10.20 17.80
C GLU A 48 -13.38 -8.86 17.30
N ILE A 49 -12.48 -7.88 17.13
CA ILE A 49 -12.86 -6.55 16.66
C ILE A 49 -13.22 -6.66 15.18
N ILE A 50 -14.50 -6.87 14.90
CA ILE A 50 -15.05 -6.92 13.54
C ILE A 50 -15.29 -5.50 13.04
N THR A 51 -14.39 -5.02 12.18
CA THR A 51 -14.59 -3.82 11.35
C THR A 51 -15.22 -4.18 9.99
N SER A 52 -15.70 -3.18 9.25
CA SER A 52 -16.18 -3.34 7.86
C SER A 52 -15.16 -3.97 6.90
N HIS A 53 -13.88 -3.98 7.28
CA HIS A 53 -12.81 -4.56 6.47
C HIS A 53 -12.43 -6.00 6.85
N THR A 54 -12.97 -6.54 7.95
CA THR A 54 -12.58 -7.84 8.53
C THR A 54 -12.85 -9.00 7.57
N PHE A 55 -14.02 -9.00 6.95
CA PHE A 55 -14.41 -10.02 5.97
C PHE A 55 -13.99 -9.69 4.53
N ARG A 56 -13.32 -8.54 4.32
CA ARG A 56 -12.94 -8.12 2.97
C ARG A 56 -11.75 -8.94 2.49
N LYS A 57 -11.97 -9.76 1.46
CA LYS A 57 -10.89 -10.50 0.77
C LYS A 57 -9.86 -9.52 0.22
N ARG A 58 -8.67 -9.48 0.82
CA ARG A 58 -7.51 -8.73 0.32
C ARG A 58 -6.56 -9.73 -0.31
N ALA A 59 -6.25 -9.56 -1.60
CA ALA A 59 -5.15 -10.29 -2.20
C ALA A 59 -3.84 -9.83 -1.53
N LYS A 60 -3.08 -10.76 -0.95
CA LYS A 60 -1.68 -10.49 -0.57
C LYS A 60 -0.91 -10.35 -1.88
N PHE A 61 -0.50 -9.14 -2.21
CA PHE A 61 0.32 -8.91 -3.40
C PHE A 61 1.78 -9.26 -3.10
N PRO A 62 2.46 -10.00 -3.99
CA PRO A 62 3.88 -10.30 -3.81
C PRO A 62 4.69 -9.00 -3.79
N ARG A 63 5.66 -8.92 -2.87
CA ARG A 63 6.60 -7.80 -2.78
C ARG A 63 7.42 -7.71 -4.06
N TRP A 64 7.87 -6.51 -4.41
CA TRP A 64 8.83 -6.30 -5.50
C TRP A 64 10.23 -6.62 -4.99
N THR A 65 10.90 -7.61 -5.59
CA THR A 65 12.32 -7.88 -5.33
C THR A 65 13.20 -6.88 -6.10
N ILE A 66 14.49 -6.84 -5.76
CA ILE A 66 15.46 -5.97 -6.46
C ILE A 66 15.59 -6.41 -7.93
N THR A 67 15.66 -7.73 -8.19
CA THR A 67 15.74 -8.31 -9.53
C THR A 67 14.50 -8.00 -10.38
N GLU A 68 13.30 -8.12 -9.80
CA GLU A 68 12.03 -7.75 -10.45
C GLU A 68 11.97 -6.24 -10.74
N ASN A 69 12.55 -5.41 -9.87
CA ASN A 69 12.57 -3.97 -10.04
C ASN A 69 13.49 -3.55 -11.19
N GLU A 70 14.65 -4.17 -11.32
CA GLU A 70 15.56 -3.98 -12.46
C GLU A 70 14.92 -4.47 -13.76
N LEU A 71 14.26 -5.64 -13.73
CA LEU A 71 13.50 -6.17 -14.87
C LEU A 71 12.46 -5.16 -15.34
N PHE A 72 11.72 -4.57 -14.40
CA PHE A 72 10.67 -3.61 -14.71
C PHE A 72 11.22 -2.39 -15.47
N PHE A 73 12.36 -1.84 -15.06
CA PHE A 73 12.96 -0.70 -15.78
C PHE A 73 13.49 -1.09 -17.15
N ASN A 74 14.16 -2.24 -17.28
CA ASN A 74 14.63 -2.75 -18.57
C ASN A 74 13.47 -3.04 -19.53
N ALA A 75 12.37 -3.60 -19.02
CA ALA A 75 11.15 -3.84 -19.78
C ALA A 75 10.49 -2.54 -20.22
N LEU A 76 10.50 -1.51 -19.37
CA LEU A 76 9.96 -0.18 -19.68
C LEU A 76 10.75 0.51 -20.80
N GLU A 77 12.07 0.33 -20.86
CA GLU A 77 12.92 0.84 -21.95
C GLU A 77 12.60 0.20 -23.31
N ILE A 78 12.24 -1.09 -23.33
CA ILE A 78 11.96 -1.84 -24.57
C ILE A 78 10.49 -1.70 -25.01
N CYS A 79 9.56 -1.89 -24.08
CA CYS A 79 8.12 -1.96 -24.36
C CYS A 79 7.41 -0.60 -24.26
N GLY A 80 8.00 0.38 -23.56
CA GLY A 80 7.31 1.62 -23.23
C GLY A 80 6.13 1.41 -22.28
N LEU A 81 4.99 2.05 -22.55
CA LEU A 81 3.81 2.03 -21.67
C LEU A 81 2.85 0.84 -21.90
N GLU A 82 3.27 -0.15 -22.68
CA GLU A 82 2.50 -1.38 -22.92
C GLU A 82 2.57 -2.35 -21.73
N PHE A 83 1.79 -2.07 -20.69
CA PHE A 83 1.80 -2.84 -19.43
C PHE A 83 1.34 -4.29 -19.58
N THR A 84 0.56 -4.62 -20.61
CA THR A 84 0.16 -6.00 -20.89
C THR A 84 1.38 -6.81 -21.29
N LEU A 85 2.19 -6.28 -22.20
CA LEU A 85 3.41 -6.92 -22.70
C LEU A 85 4.47 -7.05 -21.61
N ILE A 86 4.62 -6.03 -20.77
CA ILE A 86 5.51 -6.08 -19.61
C ILE A 86 5.05 -7.16 -18.63
N SER A 87 3.73 -7.34 -18.42
CA SER A 87 3.24 -8.36 -17.48
C SER A 87 3.58 -9.79 -17.88
N GLU A 88 3.76 -10.09 -19.17
CA GLU A 88 4.18 -11.41 -19.64
C GLU A 88 5.63 -11.77 -19.30
N LEU A 89 6.43 -10.80 -18.85
CA LEU A 89 7.78 -11.03 -18.32
C LEU A 89 7.77 -11.52 -16.87
N PHE A 90 6.63 -11.42 -16.18
CA PHE A 90 6.50 -11.76 -14.77
C PHE A 90 5.42 -12.82 -14.58
N ASP A 91 5.77 -13.98 -14.03
CA ASP A 91 4.78 -15.06 -13.82
C ASP A 91 3.74 -14.70 -12.73
N ASN A 92 4.15 -13.91 -11.73
CA ASN A 92 3.33 -13.57 -10.56
C ASN A 92 2.83 -12.11 -10.50
N LYS A 93 3.00 -11.33 -11.58
CA LYS A 93 2.55 -9.93 -11.63
C LYS A 93 1.57 -9.68 -12.76
N THR A 94 0.35 -9.33 -12.40
CA THR A 94 -0.70 -8.90 -13.33
C THR A 94 -0.42 -7.51 -13.91
N ARG A 95 -0.97 -7.23 -15.10
CA ARG A 95 -0.98 -5.89 -15.73
C ARG A 95 -1.36 -4.75 -14.77
N LYS A 96 -2.35 -4.96 -13.89
CA LYS A 96 -2.79 -3.96 -12.90
C LYS A 96 -1.67 -3.63 -11.92
N GLN A 97 -0.88 -4.62 -11.50
CA GLN A 97 0.27 -4.45 -10.61
C GLN A 97 1.42 -3.74 -11.32
N ILE A 98 1.68 -4.06 -12.59
CA ILE A 98 2.68 -3.36 -13.41
C ILE A 98 2.33 -1.86 -13.53
N LYS A 99 1.08 -1.55 -13.86
CA LYS A 99 0.60 -0.15 -13.93
C LYS A 99 0.71 0.56 -12.58
N ALA A 100 0.36 -0.12 -11.48
CA ALA A 100 0.47 0.44 -10.14
C ALA A 100 1.93 0.70 -9.75
N LYS A 101 2.86 -0.18 -10.17
CA LYS A 101 4.30 0.00 -9.99
C LYS A 101 4.81 1.21 -10.78
N TYR A 102 4.45 1.33 -12.05
CA TYR A 102 4.77 2.52 -12.86
C TYR A 102 4.32 3.81 -12.16
N LYS A 103 3.06 3.91 -11.74
CA LYS A 103 2.55 5.11 -11.05
C LYS A 103 3.30 5.44 -9.76
N ARG A 104 3.73 4.41 -9.02
CA ARG A 104 4.52 4.60 -7.80
C ARG A 104 5.91 5.13 -8.13
N GLU A 105 6.57 4.57 -9.14
CA GLU A 105 7.90 5.02 -9.57
C GLU A 105 7.85 6.40 -10.22
N GLU A 106 6.80 6.75 -10.94
CA GLU A 106 6.59 8.10 -11.49
C GLU A 106 6.48 9.14 -10.36
N LYS A 107 5.80 8.81 -9.26
CA LYS A 107 5.70 9.68 -8.08
C LYS A 107 7.02 9.75 -7.30
N ASN A 108 7.68 8.62 -7.10
CA ASN A 108 8.85 8.52 -6.22
C ASN A 108 10.16 8.93 -6.93
N ASN A 109 10.28 8.60 -8.21
CA ASN A 109 11.50 8.72 -9.02
C ASN A 109 11.18 9.31 -10.42
N PRO A 110 10.59 10.52 -10.51
CA PRO A 110 10.13 11.09 -11.78
C PRO A 110 11.27 11.26 -12.80
N GLN A 111 12.47 11.63 -12.32
CA GLN A 111 13.65 11.81 -13.17
C GLN A 111 14.05 10.51 -13.89
N LYS A 112 13.98 9.37 -13.20
CA LYS A 112 14.34 8.07 -13.77
C LYS A 112 13.33 7.65 -14.84
N ILE A 113 12.03 7.81 -14.55
CA ILE A 113 10.97 7.51 -15.53
C ILE A 113 11.10 8.42 -16.74
N SER A 114 11.29 9.72 -16.55
CA SER A 114 11.50 10.69 -17.64
C SER A 114 12.70 10.32 -18.52
N SER A 115 13.83 9.95 -17.91
CA SER A 115 15.02 9.50 -18.63
C SER A 115 14.79 8.23 -19.45
N ILE A 116 13.98 7.30 -18.95
CA ILE A 116 13.62 6.10 -19.71
C ILE A 116 12.69 6.48 -20.86
N MET A 117 11.65 7.27 -20.60
CA MET A 117 10.69 7.70 -21.61
C MET A 117 11.35 8.45 -22.77
N SER A 118 12.37 9.26 -22.51
CA SER A 118 13.12 9.97 -23.56
C SER A 118 14.01 9.06 -24.41
N LYS A 119 14.40 7.89 -23.88
CA LYS A 119 15.24 6.91 -24.58
C LYS A 119 14.46 5.86 -25.35
N ILE A 120 13.13 5.78 -25.16
CA ILE A 120 12.29 4.78 -25.82
C ILE A 120 12.51 4.88 -27.33
N LYS A 121 12.87 3.74 -27.92
CA LYS A 121 12.96 3.56 -29.37
C LYS A 121 11.75 2.76 -29.85
N SER A 122 11.65 2.55 -31.16
CA SER A 122 10.72 1.56 -31.72
C SER A 122 10.88 0.22 -31.02
N PHE A 123 9.76 -0.48 -30.79
CA PHE A 123 9.75 -1.78 -30.13
C PHE A 123 10.67 -2.77 -30.85
N ASP A 124 11.51 -3.47 -30.07
CA ASP A 124 12.47 -4.45 -30.55
C ASP A 124 12.14 -5.83 -29.94
N ALA A 125 11.62 -6.72 -30.78
CA ALA A 125 11.18 -8.05 -30.38
C ALA A 125 12.36 -8.94 -29.94
N GLU A 126 13.54 -8.81 -30.55
CA GLU A 126 14.71 -9.62 -30.21
C GLU A 126 15.23 -9.29 -28.82
N LYS A 127 15.30 -8.00 -28.50
CA LYS A 127 15.66 -7.53 -27.14
C LYS A 127 14.66 -8.01 -26.10
N TYR A 128 13.36 -7.93 -26.41
CA TYR A 128 12.31 -8.41 -25.50
C TYR A 128 12.44 -9.91 -25.21
N ASN A 129 12.61 -10.72 -26.25
CA ASN A 129 12.76 -12.17 -26.10
C ASN A 129 14.03 -12.54 -25.34
N SER A 130 15.13 -11.85 -25.60
CA SER A 130 16.39 -12.01 -24.86
C SER A 130 16.22 -11.71 -23.37
N LEU A 131 15.48 -10.65 -23.03
CA LEU A 131 15.15 -10.29 -21.66
C LEU A 131 14.29 -11.37 -20.99
N LYS A 132 13.28 -11.88 -21.70
CA LYS A 132 12.39 -12.95 -21.20
C LYS A 132 13.16 -14.22 -20.85
N VAL A 133 14.11 -14.64 -21.71
CA VAL A 133 14.95 -15.82 -21.46
C VAL A 133 15.88 -15.61 -20.27
N LYS A 134 16.52 -14.44 -20.17
CA LYS A 134 17.46 -14.11 -19.08
C LYS A 134 16.81 -14.26 -17.71
N TYR A 135 15.57 -13.79 -17.56
CA TYR A 135 14.89 -13.82 -16.27
C TYR A 135 14.36 -15.21 -15.90
N LYS A 136 13.77 -15.96 -16.84
CA LYS A 136 13.37 -17.36 -16.58
C LYS A 136 14.53 -18.25 -16.11
N LYS A 137 15.75 -17.99 -16.61
CA LYS A 137 16.95 -18.72 -16.17
C LYS A 137 17.34 -18.42 -14.72
N THR A 138 17.14 -17.19 -14.26
CA THR A 138 17.52 -16.74 -12.92
C THR A 138 16.67 -17.40 -11.84
N ASP A 139 15.36 -17.53 -12.08
CA ASP A 139 14.43 -18.14 -11.12
C ASP A 139 14.65 -19.66 -10.99
N ASN A 140 15.00 -20.35 -12.07
CA ASN A 140 15.30 -21.79 -12.03
C ASN A 140 16.58 -22.12 -11.24
N SER A 141 17.53 -21.18 -11.10
CA SER A 141 18.78 -21.41 -10.36
C SER A 141 18.62 -21.26 -8.84
N LEU A 142 17.54 -20.61 -8.38
CA LEU A 142 17.28 -20.37 -6.94
C LEU A 142 16.46 -21.49 -6.29
N ASN A 143 15.85 -22.39 -7.09
CA ASN A 143 15.02 -23.49 -6.60
C ASN A 143 15.78 -24.83 -6.48
N ASN A 144 17.10 -24.84 -6.70
CA ASN A 144 17.93 -26.05 -6.66
C ASN A 144 19.04 -26.00 -5.58
N LEU A 145 18.80 -25.24 -4.51
CA LEU A 145 19.57 -25.16 -3.27
C LEU A 145 18.58 -25.23 -2.09
#